data_AF-A0A347ANI1-F1
#
_entry.id   AF-A0A347ANI1-F1
#
_cell.length_a   1.000
_cell.length_b   1.000
_cell.length_c   1.000
_cell.angle_alpha   90.00
_cell.angle_beta   90.00
_cell.angle_gamma   90.00
#
_symmetry.space_group_name_H-M   'P 1'
#
loop_
_entity.id
_entity.type
_entity.pdbx_description
1 polymer ?
#
loop_
_entity_poly.entity_id
_entity_poly.type
_entity_poly.pdbx_seq_one_letter_code
_entity_poly.pdbx_strand_id
1 'polypeptide(L)'
;MEMLPLVKVVPEMNLTLDPTTGMIGAALGRDVVIVSMDGVNEQLNELEVAVEDLYTALDPTTTAEGSYPGREGTYMMAGTLTNMVYGFILGLVLLLALLL
;
A
#
# COMPACT_ATOMS: atom_id res chain seq x y z
N MET A 1 21.35 7.91 15.06
CA MET A 1 21.96 7.65 16.38
C MET A 1 22.61 6.28 16.26
N GLU A 2 23.92 6.22 16.00
CA GLU A 2 24.63 4.95 15.87
C GLU A 2 24.62 4.25 17.24
N MET A 3 23.98 3.08 17.30
CA MET A 3 23.98 2.24 18.50
C MET A 3 25.31 1.50 18.55
N LEU A 4 26.14 1.77 19.56
CA LEU A 4 27.44 1.14 19.74
C LEU A 4 27.27 -0.36 20.02
N PRO A 5 28.14 -1.23 19.47
CA PRO A 5 28.03 -2.67 19.64
C PRO A 5 28.25 -3.06 21.11
N LEU A 6 27.31 -3.82 21.68
CA LEU A 6 27.43 -4.41 23.02
C LEU A 6 28.63 -5.37 23.07
N VAL A 7 29.57 -5.12 23.99
CA VAL A 7 30.79 -5.92 24.14
C VAL A 7 30.51 -7.06 25.12
N LYS A 8 30.71 -8.31 24.67
CA LYS A 8 30.61 -9.51 25.53
C LYS A 8 31.86 -9.60 26.42
N VAL A 9 31.67 -9.56 27.73
CA VAL A 9 32.78 -9.59 28.71
C VAL A 9 32.98 -11.00 29.26
N VAL A 10 31.89 -11.73 29.57
CA VAL A 10 31.94 -13.13 30.03
C VAL A 10 30.92 -13.96 29.26
N PRO A 11 31.35 -14.74 28.24
CA PRO A 11 30.45 -15.54 27.40
C PRO A 11 29.69 -16.61 28.18
N GLU A 12 30.32 -17.21 29.19
CA GLU A 12 29.76 -18.35 29.95
C GLU A 12 28.59 -17.96 30.87
N MET A 13 28.55 -16.70 31.30
CA MET A 13 27.51 -16.16 32.16
C MET A 13 26.51 -15.29 31.41
N ASN A 14 26.62 -15.20 30.07
CA ASN A 14 25.83 -14.29 29.24
C ASN A 14 25.85 -12.87 29.83
N LEU A 15 27.02 -12.27 30.06
CA LEU A 15 27.11 -10.88 30.54
C LEU A 15 27.63 -9.97 29.42
N THR A 16 26.87 -8.91 29.12
CA THR A 16 27.22 -7.89 28.12
C THR A 16 27.35 -6.52 28.78
N LEU A 17 28.37 -5.78 28.38
CA LEU A 17 28.57 -4.38 28.76
C LEU A 17 27.86 -3.48 27.76
N ASP A 18 26.99 -2.61 28.25
CA ASP A 18 26.48 -1.48 27.48
C ASP A 18 27.54 -0.35 27.48
N PRO A 19 28.16 -0.03 26.33
CA PRO A 19 29.20 0.99 26.24
C PRO A 19 28.69 2.43 26.44
N THR A 20 27.39 2.67 26.42
CA THR A 20 26.80 3.99 26.65
C THR A 20 26.54 4.26 28.14
N THR A 21 26.18 3.23 28.91
CA THR A 21 25.85 3.37 30.34
C THR A 21 26.90 2.79 31.29
N GLY A 22 27.84 1.99 30.79
CA GLY A 22 28.89 1.36 31.60
C GLY A 22 28.36 0.26 32.55
N MET A 23 27.08 -0.11 32.44
CA MET A 23 26.47 -1.13 33.27
C MET A 23 26.65 -2.53 32.67
N ILE A 24 26.92 -3.51 33.54
CA ILE A 24 27.01 -4.93 33.20
C ILE A 24 25.68 -5.58 33.55
N GLY A 25 24.94 -6.03 32.53
CA GLY A 25 23.67 -6.73 32.69
C GLY A 25 23.74 -8.18 32.20
N ALA A 26 22.81 -9.02 32.69
CA ALA A 26 22.53 -10.30 32.04
C ALA A 26 22.13 -9.99 30.59
N ALA A 27 22.94 -10.47 29.66
CA ALA A 27 22.73 -10.32 28.24
C ALA A 27 21.31 -10.78 27.94
N LEU A 28 20.56 -9.91 27.27
CA LEU A 28 19.39 -10.33 26.50
C LEU A 28 19.83 -11.58 25.76
N GLY A 29 19.16 -12.70 26.10
CA GLY A 29 19.55 -14.02 25.65
C GLY A 29 19.79 -14.02 24.16
N ARG A 30 20.75 -14.87 23.76
CA ARG A 30 21.04 -15.29 22.39
C ARG A 30 19.84 -15.04 21.45
N ASP A 31 20.10 -14.31 20.36
CA ASP A 31 19.18 -14.06 19.24
C ASP A 31 18.35 -12.77 19.28
N VAL A 32 18.97 -11.63 19.62
CA VAL A 32 18.47 -10.33 19.12
C VAL A 32 18.74 -10.28 17.61
N VAL A 33 17.82 -10.83 16.82
CA VAL A 33 17.79 -10.67 15.37
C VAL A 33 17.30 -9.25 15.11
N ILE A 34 18.22 -8.37 14.67
CA ILE A 34 17.84 -7.09 14.09
C ILE A 34 17.21 -7.42 12.73
N VAL A 35 15.89 -7.56 12.70
CA VAL A 35 15.13 -7.75 11.47
C VAL A 35 14.90 -6.38 10.86
N SER A 36 15.47 -6.14 9.69
CA SER A 36 15.10 -4.98 8.88
C SER A 36 13.64 -5.15 8.46
N MET A 37 12.84 -4.11 8.67
CA MET A 37 11.45 -4.03 8.20
C MET A 37 11.36 -3.39 6.81
N ASP A 38 12.48 -3.09 6.17
CA ASP A 38 12.49 -2.34 4.90
C ASP A 38 11.69 -3.09 3.82
N GLY A 39 11.88 -4.41 3.70
CA GLY A 39 11.12 -5.22 2.75
C GLY A 39 9.63 -5.34 3.08
N VAL A 40 9.25 -5.27 4.36
CA VAL A 40 7.84 -5.25 4.78
C VAL A 40 7.21 -3.91 4.44
N ASN A 41 7.93 -2.82 4.69
CA ASN A 41 7.48 -1.46 4.38
C ASN A 41 7.31 -1.25 2.87
N GLU A 42 8.19 -1.82 2.05
CA GLU A 42 8.07 -1.73 0.60
C GLU A 42 6.81 -2.45 0.08
N GLN A 43 6.53 -3.66 0.58
CA GLN A 43 5.27 -4.35 0.25
C GLN A 43 4.04 -3.62 0.79
N LEU A 44 4.15 -2.97 1.95
CA LEU A 44 3.07 -2.17 2.49
C LEU A 44 2.75 -0.97 1.58
N ASN A 45 3.78 -0.33 1.04
CA ASN A 45 3.62 0.80 0.11
C ASN A 45 2.95 0.36 -1.20
N GLU A 46 3.34 -0.79 -1.77
CA GLU A 46 2.65 -1.36 -2.94
C GLU A 46 1.18 -1.67 -2.65
N LEU A 47 0.87 -2.17 -1.45
CA LEU A 47 -0.50 -2.44 -1.04
C LEU A 47 -1.32 -1.15 -0.88
N GLU A 48 -0.73 -0.10 -0.30
CA GLU A 48 -1.39 1.20 -0.13
C GLU A 48 -1.79 1.81 -1.48
N VAL A 49 -0.90 1.73 -2.48
CA VAL A 49 -1.18 2.11 -3.87
C VAL A 49 -2.39 1.35 -4.42
N ALA A 50 -2.39 0.01 -4.32
CA ALA A 50 -3.49 -0.80 -4.83
C ALA A 50 -4.82 -0.51 -4.10
N VAL A 51 -4.76 -0.19 -2.81
CA VAL A 51 -5.93 0.17 -2.01
C VAL A 51 -6.48 1.53 -2.44
N GLU A 52 -5.63 2.52 -2.68
CA GLU A 52 -6.05 3.83 -3.17
C GLU A 52 -6.69 3.74 -4.55
N ASP A 53 -6.13 2.92 -5.45
CA ASP A 53 -6.74 2.62 -6.75
C ASP A 53 -8.15 2.02 -6.61
N LEU A 54 -8.39 1.17 -5.61
CA LEU A 54 -9.73 0.64 -5.34
C LEU A 54 -10.69 1.70 -4.79
N TYR A 55 -10.23 2.56 -3.88
CA TYR A 55 -11.05 3.66 -3.37
C TYR A 55 -11.42 4.67 -4.44
N THR A 56 -10.51 4.90 -5.40
CA THR A 56 -10.67 5.87 -6.48
C THR A 56 -11.21 5.26 -7.77
N ALA A 57 -11.50 3.96 -7.81
CA ALA A 57 -11.95 3.24 -9.01
C ALA A 57 -13.25 3.78 -9.65
N LEU A 58 -14.08 4.47 -8.86
CA LEU A 58 -15.34 5.07 -9.31
C LEU A 58 -15.21 6.56 -9.66
N ASP A 59 -14.06 7.18 -9.39
CA ASP A 59 -13.80 8.55 -9.79
C ASP A 59 -13.41 8.57 -11.28
N PRO A 60 -14.21 9.22 -12.16
CA PRO A 60 -13.90 9.26 -13.58
C PRO A 60 -12.67 10.13 -13.92
N THR A 61 -12.18 10.94 -12.97
CA THR A 61 -11.03 11.83 -13.15
C THR A 61 -9.69 11.18 -12.84
N THR A 62 -9.71 9.98 -12.25
CA THR A 62 -8.50 9.24 -11.89
C THR A 62 -8.08 8.29 -13.01
N THR A 63 -6.90 7.69 -12.84
CA THR A 63 -6.33 6.69 -13.73
C THR A 63 -5.65 5.64 -12.87
N ALA A 64 -5.94 4.35 -13.08
CA ALA A 64 -5.30 3.30 -12.31
C ALA A 64 -3.78 3.34 -12.44
N GLU A 65 -3.09 3.16 -11.32
CA GLU A 65 -1.65 3.10 -11.26
C GLU A 65 -1.13 1.91 -12.07
N GLY A 66 -0.06 2.11 -12.85
CA GLY A 66 0.45 1.11 -13.79
C GLY A 66 -0.28 1.02 -15.14
N SER A 67 -1.24 1.92 -15.41
CA SER A 67 -1.85 2.04 -16.75
C SER A 67 -0.81 2.44 -17.81
N TYR A 68 -0.98 1.93 -19.04
CA TYR A 68 -0.14 2.35 -20.17
C TYR A 68 -0.26 3.86 -20.43
N PRO A 69 0.82 4.54 -20.87
CA PRO A 69 0.79 5.95 -21.22
C PRO A 69 -0.33 6.28 -22.23
N GLY A 70 -1.02 7.40 -22.03
CA GLY A 70 -2.14 7.84 -22.88
C GLY A 70 -3.49 7.19 -22.57
N ARG A 71 -3.63 6.49 -21.43
CA ARG A 71 -4.92 5.97 -20.91
C ARG A 71 -5.69 6.98 -20.05
N GLU A 72 -5.19 8.21 -19.94
CA GLU A 72 -5.82 9.29 -19.18
C GLU A 72 -7.27 9.54 -19.66
N GLY A 73 -8.19 9.69 -18.70
CA GLY A 73 -9.61 9.93 -19.01
C GLY A 73 -10.37 8.73 -19.57
N THR A 74 -9.78 7.52 -19.61
CA THR A 74 -10.48 6.31 -20.07
C THR A 74 -11.74 6.04 -19.25
N TYR A 75 -11.69 6.23 -17.92
CA TYR A 75 -12.86 6.07 -17.05
C TYR A 75 -13.96 7.09 -17.36
N MET A 76 -13.60 8.34 -17.59
CA MET A 76 -14.54 9.38 -18.03
C MET A 76 -15.21 9.03 -19.37
N MET A 77 -14.42 8.60 -20.35
CA MET A 77 -14.97 8.24 -21.66
C MET A 77 -15.84 6.98 -21.59
N ALA A 78 -15.45 5.97 -20.81
CA ALA A 78 -16.25 4.77 -20.59
C ALA A 78 -17.58 5.09 -19.89
N GLY A 79 -17.55 5.94 -18.86
CA GLY A 79 -18.74 6.36 -18.12
C GLY A 79 -19.73 7.14 -18.99
N THR A 80 -19.22 8.11 -19.77
CA THR A 80 -20.06 8.91 -20.67
C THR A 80 -20.68 8.08 -21.78
N LEU A 81 -19.92 7.20 -22.44
CA LEU A 81 -20.42 6.32 -23.49
C LEU A 81 -21.49 5.35 -22.96
N THR A 82 -21.23 4.73 -21.80
CA THR A 82 -22.16 3.78 -21.19
C THR A 82 -23.48 4.46 -20.81
N ASN A 83 -23.41 5.64 -20.19
CA ASN A 83 -24.60 6.42 -19.85
C ASN A 83 -25.37 6.87 -21.09
N MET A 84 -24.69 7.21 -22.18
CA MET A 84 -25.33 7.54 -23.46
C MET A 84 -26.15 6.36 -24.00
N VAL A 85 -25.57 5.16 -24.01
CA VAL A 85 -26.25 3.95 -24.48
C VAL A 85 -27.45 3.60 -23.60
N TYR A 86 -27.30 3.67 -22.28
CA TYR A 86 -28.43 3.45 -21.36
C TYR A 86 -29.54 4.48 -21.56
N GLY A 87 -29.20 5.76 -21.71
CA GLY A 87 -30.17 6.81 -22.01
C GLY A 87 -30.91 6.55 -23.33
N PHE A 88 -30.20 6.11 -24.37
CA PHE A 88 -30.80 5.76 -25.65
C PHE A 88 -31.79 4.59 -25.54
N ILE A 89 -31.40 3.50 -24.87
CA ILE A 89 -32.27 2.33 -24.67
C ILE A 89 -33.50 2.72 -23.85
N LEU A 90 -33.33 3.45 -22.75
CA LEU A 90 -34.44 3.93 -21.93
C LEU A 90 -35.38 4.85 -22.74
N GLY A 91 -34.82 5.73 -23.57
CA GLY A 91 -35.59 6.59 -24.47
C GLY A 91 -36.44 5.80 -25.46
N LEU A 92 -35.88 4.75 -26.08
CA LEU A 92 -36.63 3.87 -26.98
C LEU A 92 -37.76 3.13 -26.27
N VAL A 93 -37.52 2.60 -25.06
CA VAL A 93 -38.54 1.92 -24.26
C VAL A 93 -39.68 2.88 -23.91
N LEU A 94 -39.36 4.10 -23.46
CA LEU A 94 -40.35 5.12 -23.14
C LEU A 94 -41.15 5.55 -24.38
N LEU A 95 -40.50 5.69 -25.52
CA LEU A 95 -41.16 6.05 -26.77
C LEU A 95 -42.15 4.96 -27.23
N LEU A 96 -41.76 3.69 -27.13
CA LEU A 96 -42.65 2.56 -27.41
C LEU A 96 -43.84 2.52 -26.44
N ALA A 97 -43.59 2.72 -25.15
CA ALA A 97 -44.64 2.76 -24.13
C ALA A 97 -45.62 3.92 -24.33
N LEU A 98 -45.20 5.02 -24.95
CA LEU A 98 -46.06 6.17 -25.24
C LEU A 98 -46.90 5.98 -26.53
N LEU A 99 -46.42 5.17 -27.46
CA LEU A 99 -47.10 4.88 -28.73
C LEU A 99 -48.10 3.72 -28.66
N LEU A 100 -48.05 2.89 -27.62
CA LEU A 100 -48.92 1.72 -27.40
C LEU A 100 -50.06 2.06 -26.43
#